data_AF-A0ABD2MNW1-F1
#
_entry.id   AF-A0ABD2MNW1-F1
#
_cell.length_a   1.000
_cell.length_b   1.000
_cell.length_c   1.000
_cell.angle_alpha   90.00
_cell.angle_beta   90.00
_cell.angle_gamma   90.00
#
_symmetry.space_group_name_H-M   'P 1'
#
loop_
_entity.id
_entity.type
_entity.pdbx_description
1 polymer ?
#
loop_
_entity_poly.entity_id
_entity_poly.type
_entity_poly.pdbx_seq_one_letter_code
_entity_poly.pdbx_strand_id
1 'polypeptide(L)'
;HRGLEIGDIITKINDCEVRSATSWTNCLHYVKRKNGICFDPDIVRDLDETSTLKHLTNGYVECCDESKRGNVCFEFIDNDNGILELPSHVCLPARKMLNKSDYYCSKKELKCPNNLQCFVPLLNRTRLFKLEVMNKPVVIYMGLADDFLITLRVSSYIPKYFLRTPLVAETAKKCWNILLLFR
;
A
#
# COMPACT_ATOMS: atom_id res chain seq x y z
N HIS A 1 -15.78 -12.95 -2.54
CA HIS A 1 -15.71 -11.52 -2.17
C HIS A 1 -14.27 -11.15 -1.87
N ARG A 2 -13.58 -10.42 -2.77
CA ARG A 2 -12.18 -10.00 -2.59
C ARG A 2 -12.11 -8.49 -2.84
N GLY A 3 -12.40 -7.70 -1.81
CA GLY A 3 -12.45 -6.24 -1.88
C GLY A 3 -12.89 -5.61 -0.55
N LEU A 4 -12.91 -4.28 -0.50
CA LEU A 4 -13.43 -3.53 0.65
C LEU A 4 -14.96 -3.51 0.62
N GLU A 5 -15.56 -3.60 1.81
CA GLU A 5 -17.00 -3.57 2.04
C GLU A 5 -17.35 -2.52 3.08
N ILE A 6 -18.61 -2.06 3.09
CA ILE A 6 -19.09 -1.09 4.07
C ILE A 6 -18.99 -1.72 5.47
N GLY A 7 -18.34 -1.01 6.39
CA GLY A 7 -18.11 -1.46 7.75
C GLY A 7 -16.73 -2.09 7.99
N ASP A 8 -15.93 -2.30 6.95
CA ASP A 8 -14.54 -2.73 7.07
C ASP A 8 -13.72 -1.72 7.89
N ILE A 9 -12.89 -2.25 8.80
CA ILE A 9 -12.00 -1.44 9.64
C ILE A 9 -10.58 -1.56 9.09
N ILE A 10 -10.12 -0.53 8.40
CA ILE A 10 -8.77 -0.49 7.85
C ILE A 10 -7.81 -0.07 8.97
N THR A 11 -6.78 -0.88 9.18
CA THR A 11 -5.80 -0.72 10.27
C THR A 11 -4.43 -0.28 9.77
N LYS A 12 -4.06 -0.66 8.55
CA LYS A 12 -2.82 -0.22 7.90
C LYS A 12 -2.97 -0.08 6.39
N ILE A 13 -2.17 0.81 5.82
CA ILE A 13 -1.86 0.89 4.39
C ILE A 13 -0.35 0.66 4.28
N ASN A 14 0.07 -0.43 3.64
CA ASN A 14 1.48 -0.84 3.64
C ASN A 14 2.01 -0.94 5.10
N ASP A 15 3.10 -0.24 5.42
CA ASP A 15 3.69 -0.09 6.75
C ASP A 15 3.14 1.12 7.55
N CYS A 16 2.19 1.87 6.98
CA CYS A 16 1.61 3.06 7.61
C CYS A 16 0.34 2.72 8.41
N GLU A 17 0.36 3.00 9.71
CA GLU A 17 -0.79 2.75 10.59
C GLU A 17 -1.94 3.74 10.38
N VAL A 18 -3.16 3.21 10.26
CA VAL A 18 -4.40 3.98 10.13
C VAL A 18 -5.18 3.90 11.43
N ARG A 19 -5.26 5.03 12.14
CA ARG A 19 -5.98 5.18 13.42
C ARG A 19 -7.15 6.19 13.35
N SER A 20 -7.15 7.06 12.36
CA SER A 20 -8.13 8.12 12.13
C SER A 20 -8.26 8.49 10.65
N ALA A 21 -9.29 9.28 10.31
CA ALA A 21 -9.44 9.83 8.96
C ALA A 21 -8.23 10.69 8.53
N THR A 22 -7.57 11.37 9.47
CA THR A 22 -6.35 12.14 9.19
C THR A 22 -5.17 11.22 8.89
N SER A 23 -4.94 10.17 9.70
CA SER A 23 -3.86 9.21 9.42
C SER A 23 -4.10 8.46 8.10
N TRP A 24 -5.35 8.17 7.76
CA TRP A 24 -5.74 7.58 6.48
C TRP A 24 -5.24 8.42 5.30
N THR A 25 -5.58 9.72 5.28
CA THR A 25 -5.15 10.65 4.24
C THR A 25 -3.62 10.75 4.19
N ASN A 26 -2.97 10.86 5.35
CA ASN A 26 -1.51 10.92 5.45
C ASN A 26 -0.84 9.65 4.89
N CYS A 27 -1.37 8.47 5.19
CA CYS A 27 -0.86 7.20 4.67
C CYS A 27 -1.02 7.11 3.14
N LEU A 28 -2.13 7.60 2.58
CA LEU A 28 -2.28 7.64 1.11
C LEU A 28 -1.29 8.61 0.46
N HIS A 29 -0.99 9.76 1.08
CA HIS A 29 0.08 10.63 0.61
C HIS A 29 1.47 9.98 0.73
N TYR A 30 1.70 9.19 1.77
CA TYR A 30 2.93 8.41 1.94
C TYR A 30 3.12 7.40 0.80
N VAL A 31 2.10 6.61 0.47
CA VAL A 31 2.14 5.63 -0.63
C VAL A 31 2.31 6.28 -2.01
N LYS A 32 1.83 7.51 -2.20
CA LYS A 32 2.11 8.25 -3.44
C LYS A 32 3.61 8.51 -3.63
N ARG A 33 4.35 8.71 -2.54
CA ARG A 33 5.80 9.00 -2.53
C ARG A 33 6.63 7.72 -2.50
N LYS A 34 6.25 6.74 -1.69
CA LYS A 34 6.90 5.43 -1.57
C LYS A 34 6.12 4.36 -2.30
N ASN A 35 6.48 4.13 -3.55
CA ASN A 35 5.87 3.13 -4.41
C ASN A 35 6.73 1.87 -4.58
N GLY A 36 7.95 1.84 -4.04
CA GLY A 36 8.84 0.69 -4.09
C GLY A 36 8.67 -0.26 -2.92
N ILE A 37 9.09 -1.49 -3.12
CA ILE A 37 9.05 -2.58 -2.14
C ILE A 37 10.48 -3.07 -1.92
N CYS A 38 10.88 -3.20 -0.65
CA CYS A 38 12.15 -3.82 -0.31
C CYS A 38 11.98 -5.33 -0.23
N PHE A 39 12.82 -6.06 -0.96
CA PHE A 39 12.73 -7.52 -1.02
C PHE A 39 14.09 -8.16 -1.16
N ASP A 40 14.16 -9.45 -0.83
CA ASP A 40 15.39 -10.23 -0.94
C ASP A 40 15.65 -10.57 -2.42
N PRO A 41 16.82 -10.22 -2.97
CA PRO A 41 17.14 -10.45 -4.39
C PRO A 41 17.17 -11.94 -4.77
N ASP A 42 17.53 -12.85 -3.86
CA ASP A 42 17.53 -14.29 -4.15
C ASP A 42 16.11 -14.82 -4.31
N ILE A 43 15.18 -14.35 -3.48
CA ILE A 43 13.76 -14.70 -3.63
C ILE A 43 13.19 -14.07 -4.91
N VAL A 44 13.65 -12.88 -5.31
CA VAL A 44 13.24 -12.28 -6.58
C VAL A 44 13.65 -13.16 -7.75
N ARG A 45 14.89 -13.68 -7.78
CA ARG A 45 15.34 -14.60 -8.83
C ARG A 45 14.48 -15.86 -8.93
N ASP A 46 14.03 -16.40 -7.80
CA ASP A 46 13.15 -17.58 -7.78
C ASP A 46 11.71 -17.30 -8.26
N LEU A 47 11.28 -16.03 -8.17
CA LEU A 47 9.93 -15.60 -8.54
C LEU A 47 9.87 -14.91 -9.91
N ASP A 48 11.02 -14.65 -10.52
CA ASP A 48 11.08 -13.95 -11.79
C ASP A 48 10.52 -14.82 -12.91
N GLU A 49 9.48 -14.29 -13.54
CA GLU A 49 8.73 -14.93 -14.58
C GLU A 49 8.90 -14.20 -15.93
N THR A 50 9.94 -13.36 -16.06
CA THR A 50 10.29 -12.67 -17.31
C THR A 50 10.38 -13.67 -18.46
N SER A 51 9.42 -13.60 -19.37
CA SER A 51 9.59 -14.18 -20.71
C SER A 51 10.64 -13.34 -21.44
N THR A 52 11.54 -13.99 -22.20
CA THR A 52 12.59 -13.35 -23.01
C THR A 52 12.13 -12.00 -23.57
N LEU A 53 12.72 -10.91 -23.08
CA LEU A 53 12.37 -9.52 -23.39
C LEU A 53 12.13 -9.35 -24.90
N LYS A 54 10.87 -9.27 -25.32
CA LYS A 54 10.54 -8.88 -26.69
C LYS A 54 10.64 -7.37 -26.73
N HIS A 55 11.75 -6.87 -27.26
CA HIS A 55 11.84 -5.48 -27.68
C HIS A 55 10.80 -5.27 -28.79
N LEU A 56 9.65 -4.68 -28.45
CA LEU A 56 8.69 -4.26 -29.46
C LEU A 56 9.34 -3.11 -30.24
N THR A 57 9.16 -3.11 -31.57
CA THR A 57 9.78 -2.19 -32.55
C THR A 57 9.47 -0.71 -32.32
N ASN A 58 8.62 -0.40 -31.35
CA ASN A 58 8.10 0.89 -30.94
C ASN A 58 8.71 1.39 -29.61
N GLY A 59 9.76 0.73 -29.10
CA GLY A 59 10.47 1.15 -27.87
C GLY A 59 9.74 0.80 -26.57
N TYR A 60 8.64 0.03 -26.65
CA TYR A 60 7.94 -0.52 -25.50
C TYR A 60 8.55 -1.87 -25.12
N VAL A 61 8.88 -2.04 -23.84
CA VAL A 61 9.39 -3.30 -23.29
C VAL A 61 8.21 -4.09 -22.73
N GLU A 62 7.87 -5.20 -23.38
CA GLU A 62 6.90 -6.17 -22.85
C GLU A 62 7.62 -7.08 -21.84
N CYS A 63 7.66 -6.67 -20.56
CA CYS A 63 8.39 -7.42 -19.54
C CYS A 63 7.56 -8.56 -18.91
N CYS A 64 6.23 -8.46 -18.93
CA CYS A 64 5.32 -9.50 -18.44
C CYS A 64 4.36 -9.93 -19.57
N ASP A 65 4.16 -11.24 -19.70
CA ASP A 65 3.14 -11.82 -20.57
C ASP A 65 1.73 -11.45 -20.07
N GLU A 66 0.87 -10.96 -20.97
CA GLU A 66 -0.53 -10.62 -20.70
C GLU A 66 -1.35 -11.81 -20.15
N SER A 67 -0.93 -13.05 -20.44
CA SER A 67 -1.56 -14.26 -19.91
C SER A 67 -1.44 -14.38 -18.38
N LYS A 68 -0.41 -13.77 -17.79
CA LYS A 68 -0.09 -13.85 -16.37
C LYS A 68 -0.71 -12.71 -15.57
N ARG A 69 -2.04 -12.78 -15.43
CA ARG A 69 -2.83 -11.78 -14.70
C ARG A 69 -2.35 -11.61 -13.25
N GLY A 70 -1.93 -10.40 -12.91
CA GLY A 70 -1.48 -10.03 -11.56
C GLY A 70 0.04 -9.97 -11.39
N ASN A 71 0.80 -10.30 -12.42
CA ASN A 71 2.22 -9.97 -12.48
C ASN A 71 2.40 -8.50 -12.85
N VAL A 72 3.44 -7.88 -12.30
CA VAL A 72 3.80 -6.48 -12.53
C VAL A 72 5.29 -6.41 -12.80
N CYS A 73 5.69 -5.53 -13.71
CA CYS A 73 7.08 -5.24 -13.98
C CYS A 73 7.68 -4.37 -12.89
N PHE A 74 8.80 -4.80 -12.32
CA PHE A 74 9.56 -4.04 -11.34
C PHE A 74 10.93 -3.68 -11.91
N GLU A 75 11.34 -2.45 -11.68
CA GLU A 75 12.68 -1.92 -11.91
C GLU A 75 13.47 -2.04 -10.62
N PHE A 76 14.68 -2.59 -10.70
CA PHE A 76 15.61 -2.62 -9.59
C PHE A 76 16.41 -1.29 -9.56
N ILE A 77 16.52 -0.66 -8.39
CA ILE A 77 17.32 0.56 -8.20
C ILE A 77 18.50 0.29 -7.28
N ASP A 78 19.71 0.42 -7.83
CA ASP A 78 20.99 0.28 -7.11
C ASP A 78 21.42 1.61 -6.46
N ASN A 79 22.14 1.55 -5.33
CA ASN A 79 22.47 2.70 -4.47
C ASN A 79 23.97 3.05 -4.51
N ASP A 80 24.57 3.01 -5.70
CA ASP A 80 25.99 3.27 -6.05
C ASP A 80 26.91 2.03 -6.15
N ASN A 81 27.47 1.87 -7.36
CA ASN A 81 28.71 1.15 -7.70
C ASN A 81 28.80 -0.35 -7.39
N GLY A 82 28.33 -1.20 -8.31
CA GLY A 82 28.87 -2.56 -8.37
C GLY A 82 28.12 -3.57 -9.24
N ILE A 83 28.62 -3.75 -10.47
CA ILE A 83 28.80 -5.04 -11.18
C ILE A 83 27.85 -6.18 -10.75
N LEU A 84 26.53 -5.97 -10.79
CA LEU A 84 25.56 -7.03 -10.62
C LEU A 84 24.67 -7.07 -11.85
N GLU A 85 24.80 -8.17 -12.59
CA GLU A 85 24.02 -8.54 -13.78
C GLU A 85 22.58 -8.92 -13.42
N LEU A 86 21.90 -8.12 -12.58
CA LEU A 86 20.46 -8.25 -12.43
C LEU A 86 19.78 -7.60 -13.65
N PRO A 87 18.78 -8.26 -14.27
CA PRO A 87 17.99 -7.63 -15.31
C PRO A 87 17.43 -6.31 -14.79
N SER A 88 17.54 -5.24 -15.57
CA SER A 88 17.01 -3.92 -15.21
C SER A 88 15.51 -3.96 -14.90
N HIS A 89 14.80 -4.97 -15.41
CA HIS A 89 13.38 -5.19 -15.23
C HIS A 89 13.07 -6.66 -14.99
N VAL A 90 12.25 -6.94 -13.98
CA VAL A 90 11.81 -8.29 -13.59
C VAL A 90 10.28 -8.37 -13.50
N CYS A 91 9.72 -9.52 -13.85
CA CYS A 91 8.28 -9.72 -13.90
C CYS A 91 7.86 -10.57 -12.71
N LEU A 92 7.18 -9.94 -11.75
CA LEU A 92 6.94 -10.56 -10.45
C LEU A 92 5.46 -10.58 -10.08
N PRO A 93 4.98 -11.63 -9.39
CA PRO A 93 3.62 -11.70 -8.87
C PRO A 93 3.42 -10.69 -7.73
N ALA A 94 2.81 -9.54 -8.06
CA ALA A 94 2.66 -8.38 -7.16
C ALA A 94 2.02 -8.74 -5.81
N ARG A 95 1.02 -9.62 -5.80
CA ARG A 95 0.34 -10.06 -4.58
C ARG A 95 1.26 -10.84 -3.65
N LYS A 96 2.14 -11.69 -4.19
CA LYS A 96 3.09 -12.48 -3.39
C LYS A 96 4.16 -11.59 -2.78
N MET A 97 4.63 -10.59 -3.53
CA MET A 97 5.59 -9.59 -3.03
C MET A 97 4.99 -8.76 -1.90
N LEU A 98 3.85 -8.10 -2.13
CA LEU A 98 3.21 -7.24 -1.13
C LEU A 98 2.89 -7.98 0.17
N ASN A 99 2.41 -9.22 0.08
CA ASN A 99 2.06 -10.01 1.26
C ASN A 99 3.28 -10.36 2.12
N LYS A 100 4.47 -10.49 1.51
CA LYS A 100 5.70 -10.87 2.21
C LYS A 100 6.57 -9.68 2.62
N SER A 101 6.41 -8.53 1.97
CA SER A 101 7.21 -7.35 2.25
C SER A 101 6.64 -6.53 3.41
N ASP A 102 7.50 -6.15 4.34
CA ASP A 102 7.17 -5.23 5.43
C ASP A 102 7.82 -3.84 5.27
N TYR A 103 8.73 -3.70 4.30
CA TYR A 103 9.50 -2.47 4.10
C TYR A 103 9.29 -1.90 2.70
N TYR A 104 9.18 -0.57 2.65
CA TYR A 104 8.86 0.18 1.45
C TYR A 104 9.89 1.28 1.19
N CYS A 105 10.20 1.48 -0.09
CA CYS A 105 11.23 2.40 -0.55
C CYS A 105 10.69 3.35 -1.63
N SER A 106 11.51 4.32 -2.03
CA SER A 106 11.23 5.19 -3.17
C SER A 106 12.51 5.50 -3.93
N LYS A 107 12.40 6.02 -5.15
CA LYS A 107 13.57 6.48 -5.93
C LYS A 107 14.44 7.51 -5.18
N LYS A 108 13.85 8.25 -4.22
CA LYS A 108 14.56 9.25 -3.40
C LYS A 108 15.06 8.70 -2.06
N GLU A 109 14.43 7.64 -1.57
CA GLU A 109 14.71 6.99 -0.29
C GLU A 109 14.93 5.50 -0.55
N LEU A 110 16.13 5.16 -1.03
CA LEU A 110 16.54 3.79 -1.38
C LEU A 110 16.96 2.94 -0.17
N LYS A 111 16.78 3.46 1.05
CA LYS A 111 17.20 2.79 2.27
C LYS A 111 16.24 1.66 2.62
N CYS A 112 16.50 0.48 2.07
CA CYS A 112 15.95 -0.78 2.56
C CYS A 112 16.79 -1.28 3.74
N PRO A 113 16.18 -1.86 4.79
CA PRO A 113 16.92 -2.46 5.88
C PRO A 113 17.55 -3.79 5.46
N ASN A 114 18.68 -4.14 6.09
CA ASN A 114 19.45 -5.35 5.79
C ASN A 114 19.93 -5.39 4.32
N ASN A 115 20.38 -6.55 3.84
CA ASN A 115 20.73 -6.78 2.43
C ASN A 115 19.49 -6.85 1.51
N LEU A 116 18.37 -6.20 1.89
CA LEU A 116 17.19 -6.10 1.05
C LEU A 116 17.40 -5.02 0.00
N GLN A 117 16.73 -5.21 -1.13
CA GLN A 117 16.92 -4.39 -2.29
C GLN A 117 15.61 -3.76 -2.75
N CYS A 118 15.68 -2.55 -3.30
CA CYS A 118 14.50 -1.76 -3.65
C CYS A 118 14.01 -2.10 -5.06
N PHE A 119 12.80 -2.63 -5.15
CA PHE A 119 12.10 -2.93 -6.39
C PHE A 119 10.94 -1.96 -6.58
N VAL A 120 10.99 -1.15 -7.63
CA VAL A 120 9.98 -0.13 -7.92
C VAL A 120 9.12 -0.59 -9.10
N PRO A 121 7.79 -0.69 -8.95
CA PRO A 121 6.93 -1.10 -10.04
C PRO A 121 6.96 -0.04 -11.16
N LEU A 122 7.09 -0.50 -12.40
CA LEU A 122 7.00 0.33 -13.62
C LEU A 122 5.54 0.68 -13.93
N LEU A 123 4.92 1.38 -12.98
CA LEU A 123 3.56 1.86 -13.05
C LEU A 123 3.63 3.37 -13.06
N ASN A 124 3.09 3.99 -14.12
CA ASN A 124 3.21 5.43 -14.34
C ASN A 124 2.53 6.24 -13.20
N ARG A 125 1.24 6.54 -13.34
CA ARG A 125 0.45 7.21 -12.30
C ARG A 125 -0.19 6.24 -11.31
N THR A 126 -0.27 4.97 -11.69
CA THR A 126 -0.83 3.89 -10.88
C THR A 126 0.09 3.61 -9.69
N ARG A 127 -0.51 3.32 -8.54
CA ARG A 127 0.15 2.91 -7.31
C ARG A 127 -0.35 1.54 -6.91
N LEU A 128 0.58 0.75 -6.37
CA LEU A 128 0.35 -0.61 -5.93
C LEU A 128 0.61 -0.65 -4.42
N PHE A 129 -0.39 -0.98 -3.62
CA PHE A 129 -0.27 -1.05 -2.17
C PHE A 129 -1.26 -2.05 -1.56
N LYS A 130 -0.96 -2.47 -0.32
CA LYS A 130 -1.80 -3.38 0.46
C LYS A 130 -2.53 -2.66 1.58
N LEU A 131 -3.68 -3.20 1.95
CA LEU A 131 -4.54 -2.73 3.02
C LEU A 131 -4.73 -3.88 4.02
N GLU A 132 -4.40 -3.62 5.28
CA GLU A 132 -4.71 -4.54 6.37
C GLU A 132 -6.07 -4.17 6.96
N VAL A 133 -7.00 -5.10 6.84
CA VAL A 133 -8.38 -4.93 7.30
C VAL A 133 -8.63 -5.88 8.45
N MET A 134 -9.21 -5.38 9.53
CA MET A 134 -9.49 -6.16 10.73
C MET A 134 -10.35 -7.38 10.40
N ASN A 135 -9.91 -8.56 10.83
CA ASN A 135 -10.61 -9.85 10.63
C ASN A 135 -10.88 -10.21 9.15
N LYS A 136 -10.09 -9.67 8.21
CA LYS A 136 -10.27 -9.91 6.77
C LYS A 136 -8.91 -10.11 6.09
N PRO A 137 -8.84 -10.92 5.01
CA PRO A 137 -7.61 -11.06 4.23
C PRO A 137 -7.14 -9.71 3.67
N VAL A 138 -5.83 -9.58 3.49
CA VAL A 138 -5.20 -8.39 2.90
C VAL A 138 -5.84 -8.06 1.55
N VAL A 139 -6.26 -6.79 1.41
CA VAL A 139 -6.79 -6.25 0.16
C VAL A 139 -5.66 -5.53 -0.56
N ILE A 140 -5.51 -5.79 -1.86
CA ILE A 140 -4.51 -5.12 -2.69
C ILE A 140 -5.23 -4.16 -3.61
N TYR A 141 -4.71 -2.94 -3.67
CA TYR A 141 -5.17 -1.93 -4.60
C TYR A 141 -4.10 -1.63 -5.64
N MET A 142 -4.53 -1.51 -6.89
CA MET A 142 -3.73 -1.10 -8.03
C MET A 142 -4.53 -0.07 -8.82
N GLY A 143 -4.15 1.20 -8.71
CA GLY A 143 -4.89 2.31 -9.31
C GLY A 143 -4.28 3.66 -8.97
N LEU A 144 -4.91 4.76 -9.36
CA LEU A 144 -4.51 6.08 -8.88
C LEU A 144 -4.83 6.20 -7.39
N ALA A 145 -3.89 6.72 -6.61
CA ALA A 145 -4.11 6.92 -5.17
C ALA A 145 -5.13 8.05 -4.90
N ASP A 146 -5.26 9.01 -5.81
CA ASP A 146 -6.29 10.07 -5.75
C ASP A 146 -7.71 9.50 -5.93
N ASP A 147 -7.91 8.64 -6.92
CA ASP A 147 -9.20 7.98 -7.16
C ASP A 147 -9.64 7.19 -5.93
N PHE A 148 -8.69 6.53 -5.26
CA PHE A 148 -8.95 5.79 -4.04
C PHE A 148 -9.41 6.68 -2.89
N LEU A 149 -8.80 7.87 -2.74
CA LEU A 149 -9.17 8.85 -1.72
C LEU A 149 -10.55 9.46 -1.96
N ILE A 150 -10.93 9.67 -3.23
CA ILE A 150 -12.22 10.23 -3.60
C ILE A 150 -13.34 9.18 -3.47
N THR A 151 -13.05 7.93 -3.84
CA THR A 151 -14.04 6.85 -3.88
C THR A 151 -14.40 6.36 -2.48
N LEU A 152 -13.45 6.33 -1.55
CA LEU A 152 -13.66 5.79 -0.21
C LEU A 152 -13.92 6.88 0.83
N ARG A 153 -15.12 6.85 1.42
CA ARG A 153 -15.44 7.64 2.60
C ARG A 153 -15.06 6.88 3.86
N VAL A 154 -13.99 7.32 4.52
CA VAL A 154 -13.55 6.79 5.80
C VAL A 154 -14.01 7.72 6.92
N SER A 155 -14.49 7.14 8.02
CA SER A 155 -14.75 7.86 9.27
C SER A 155 -13.80 7.34 10.33
N SER A 156 -13.47 8.17 11.32
CA SER A 156 -12.69 7.71 12.47
C SER A 156 -13.46 6.62 13.20
N TYR A 157 -12.81 5.48 13.43
CA TYR A 157 -13.44 4.34 14.09
C TYR A 157 -13.75 4.66 15.56
N ILE A 158 -15.03 4.54 15.94
CA ILE A 158 -15.48 4.66 17.33
C ILE A 158 -15.96 3.28 17.78
N PRO A 159 -15.24 2.59 18.68
CA PRO A 159 -15.66 1.28 19.16
C PRO A 159 -16.99 1.38 19.90
N LYS A 160 -17.96 0.54 19.54
CA LYS A 160 -19.31 0.51 20.13
C LYS A 160 -19.31 0.31 21.66
N TYR A 161 -18.24 -0.28 22.21
CA TYR A 161 -18.09 -0.52 23.65
C TYR A 161 -17.64 0.71 24.45
N PHE A 162 -17.10 1.75 23.80
CA PHE A 162 -16.67 2.99 24.47
C PHE A 162 -17.85 3.74 25.09
N LEU A 163 -19.06 3.60 24.52
CA LEU A 163 -20.29 4.24 25.01
C LEU A 163 -20.96 3.51 26.18
N ARG A 164 -20.40 2.38 26.67
CA ARG A 164 -20.94 1.65 27.82
C ARG A 164 -20.36 2.08 29.17
N THR A 165 -19.38 2.99 29.22
CA THR A 165 -18.93 3.56 30.49
C THR A 165 -19.91 4.66 30.92
N PRO A 166 -20.56 4.55 32.09
CA PRO A 166 -21.57 5.52 32.55
C PRO A 166 -21.00 6.94 32.78
N LEU A 167 -19.67 7.08 32.78
CA LEU A 167 -18.97 8.36 33.00
C LEU A 167 -19.19 9.40 31.90
N VAL A 168 -19.44 8.98 30.65
CA VAL A 168 -19.61 9.90 29.50
C VAL A 168 -21.07 10.34 29.34
N ALA A 169 -22.02 9.53 29.81
CA ALA A 169 -23.44 9.87 29.74
C ALA A 169 -23.81 11.03 30.67
N GLU A 170 -23.22 11.09 31.87
CA GLU A 170 -23.50 12.17 32.84
C GLU A 170 -22.87 13.51 32.45
N THR A 171 -21.66 13.49 31.87
CA THR A 171 -20.99 14.72 31.40
C THR A 171 -21.67 15.31 30.17
N ALA A 172 -22.14 14.48 29.24
CA ALA A 172 -22.93 14.93 28.10
C ALA A 172 -24.28 15.56 28.53
N LYS A 173 -24.96 14.98 29.53
CA LYS A 173 -26.21 15.52 30.09
C LYS A 173 -26.00 16.86 30.81
N LYS A 174 -24.90 17.00 31.56
CA LYS A 174 -24.53 18.28 32.20
C LYS A 174 -24.19 19.36 31.17
N CYS A 175 -23.43 19.04 30.13
CA CYS A 175 -23.11 20.00 29.07
C CYS A 175 -24.35 20.43 28.27
N TRP A 176 -25.30 19.51 28.03
CA TRP A 176 -26.57 19.83 27.38
C TRP A 176 -27.43 20.80 28.21
N ASN A 177 -27.49 20.59 29.54
CA ASN A 177 -28.23 21.50 30.43
C ASN A 177 -27.56 22.87 30.59
N ILE A 178 -26.23 22.95 30.54
CA ILE A 178 -25.51 24.24 30.58
C ILE A 178 -25.77 25.03 29.29
N LEU A 179 -25.74 24.39 28.12
CA LEU A 179 -25.99 25.06 26.84
C LEU A 179 -27.44 25.58 26.68
N LEU A 180 -28.42 25.00 27.38
CA LEU A 180 -29.80 25.48 27.39
C LEU A 180 -30.07 26.64 28.36
N LEU A 181 -29.18 26.88 29.34
CA LEU A 181 -29.29 28.01 30.28
C LEU A 181 -28.72 29.32 29.72
N PHE A 182 -28.03 29.28 28.58
CA PHE A 182 -27.44 30.45 27.89
C PHE A 182 -28.22 30.85 26.62
N ARG A 183 -29.51 30.54 26.54
CA ARG A 183 -30.40 31.04 25.47
C ARG A 183 -31.48 31.95 26.02
#